data_AF-A0A0L0SAL7-F1
#
_entry.id   AF-A0A0L0SAL7-F1
#
_cell.length_a   1.000
_cell.length_b   1.000
_cell.length_c   1.000
_cell.angle_alpha   90.00
_cell.angle_beta   90.00
_cell.angle_gamma   90.00
#
_symmetry.space_group_name_H-M   'P 1'
#
loop_
_entity.id
_entity.type
_entity.pdbx_description
1 polymer ?
#
loop_
_entity_poly.entity_id
_entity_poly.type
_entity_poly.pdbx_seq_one_letter_code
_entity_poly.pdbx_strand_id
1 'polypeptide(L)'
;MSYPPRKGPLYDNLTVLGPDGAVLFRCGRKKFDWYLAHGLATQVDDTTIALNFAPKGPGRAGQQWYLEDRQDQCVVCGAEQHLVLVHIVPSQYRRYMPLRVKSRR
;
A
#
# COMPACT_ATOMS: atom_id res chain seq x y z
N MET A 1 9.38 -13.69 22.15
CA MET A 1 8.10 -13.02 21.80
C MET A 1 7.44 -13.84 20.71
N SER A 2 6.24 -14.37 20.95
CA SER A 2 5.45 -15.04 19.90
C SER A 2 4.55 -13.99 19.26
N TYR A 3 4.63 -13.82 17.95
CA TYR A 3 3.76 -12.91 17.20
C TYR A 3 2.58 -13.70 16.65
N PRO A 4 1.33 -13.24 16.86
CA PRO A 4 0.19 -13.92 16.29
C PRO A 4 0.27 -13.82 14.75
N PRO A 5 0.00 -14.92 14.04
CA PRO A 5 -0.05 -14.90 12.59
C PRO A 5 -1.22 -14.03 12.12
N ARG A 6 -1.07 -13.42 10.94
CA ARG A 6 -2.14 -12.64 10.33
C ARG A 6 -3.29 -13.55 9.89
N LYS A 7 -4.51 -13.04 10.01
CA LYS A 7 -5.75 -13.75 9.66
C LYS A 7 -6.37 -13.32 8.31
N GLY A 8 -5.83 -12.30 7.66
CA GLY A 8 -6.37 -11.75 6.41
C GLY A 8 -5.25 -11.29 5.47
N PRO A 9 -5.62 -10.94 4.21
CA PRO A 9 -4.65 -10.64 3.17
C PRO A 9 -3.76 -9.45 3.54
N LEU A 10 -2.48 -9.47 3.13
CA LEU A 10 -1.57 -8.33 3.27
C LEU A 10 -1.73 -7.31 2.16
N TYR A 11 -1.93 -7.76 0.93
CA TYR A 11 -2.04 -6.90 -0.22
C TYR A 11 -3.42 -7.05 -0.88
N ASP A 12 -4.22 -5.98 -0.85
CA ASP A 12 -5.49 -5.93 -1.58
C ASP A 12 -5.27 -5.69 -3.10
N ASN A 13 -4.07 -5.22 -3.49
CA ASN A 13 -3.67 -4.98 -4.89
C ASN A 13 -4.61 -4.07 -5.71
N LEU A 14 -5.39 -3.19 -5.08
CA LEU A 14 -6.32 -2.31 -5.77
C LEU A 14 -5.59 -1.22 -6.56
N THR A 15 -6.08 -0.91 -7.76
CA THR A 15 -5.42 -0.04 -8.73
C THR A 15 -5.92 1.40 -8.64
N VAL A 16 -4.98 2.35 -8.69
CA VAL A 16 -5.31 3.78 -8.81
C VAL A 16 -4.73 4.34 -10.10
N LEU A 17 -5.61 4.86 -10.95
CA LEU A 17 -5.29 5.51 -12.21
C LEU A 17 -5.21 7.02 -12.05
N GLY A 18 -4.38 7.65 -12.88
CA GLY A 18 -4.41 9.09 -13.10
C GLY A 18 -5.59 9.49 -13.98
N PRO A 19 -5.87 10.80 -14.08
CA PRO A 19 -6.91 11.32 -14.97
C PRO A 19 -6.61 11.07 -16.46
N ASP A 20 -5.34 10.79 -16.79
CA ASP A 20 -4.83 10.38 -18.10
C ASP A 20 -4.95 8.87 -18.35
N GLY A 21 -5.47 8.10 -17.39
CA GLY A 21 -5.60 6.64 -17.46
C GLY A 21 -4.32 5.87 -17.10
N ALA A 22 -3.21 6.56 -16.80
CA ALA A 22 -1.98 5.89 -16.41
C ALA A 22 -2.09 5.24 -15.02
N VAL A 23 -1.54 4.03 -14.85
CA VAL A 23 -1.50 3.37 -13.54
C VAL A 23 -0.48 4.07 -12.64
N LEU A 24 -0.95 4.71 -11.57
CA LEU A 24 -0.09 5.50 -10.68
C LEU A 24 0.49 4.66 -9.55
N PHE A 25 -0.33 3.85 -8.88
CA PHE A 25 0.08 3.01 -7.75
C PHE A 25 -0.99 1.96 -7.38
N ARG A 26 -0.58 0.97 -6.59
CA ARG A 26 -1.48 0.02 -5.90
C ARG A 26 -1.78 0.47 -4.47
N CYS A 27 -2.98 0.20 -3.97
CA CYS A 27 -3.38 0.56 -2.61
C CYS A 27 -4.23 -0.51 -1.93
N GLY A 28 -4.38 -0.36 -0.61
CA GLY A 28 -5.28 -1.17 0.19
C GLY A 28 -6.71 -0.65 0.20
N ARG A 29 -7.66 -1.51 0.56
CA ARG A 29 -9.11 -1.26 0.58
C ARG A 29 -9.48 0.01 1.35
N LYS A 30 -8.90 0.20 2.53
CA LYS A 30 -9.15 1.41 3.35
C LYS A 30 -8.84 2.71 2.61
N LYS A 31 -7.79 2.74 1.77
CA LYS A 31 -7.42 3.96 1.02
C LYS A 31 -8.31 4.11 -0.21
N PHE A 32 -8.62 3.01 -0.88
CA PHE A 32 -9.55 2.96 -2.01
C PHE A 32 -10.91 3.55 -1.62
N ASP A 33 -11.51 3.04 -0.54
CA ASP A 33 -12.80 3.50 -0.03
C ASP A 33 -12.74 4.97 0.41
N TRP A 34 -11.62 5.40 0.99
CA TRP A 34 -11.44 6.80 1.38
C TRP A 34 -11.48 7.74 0.18
N TYR A 35 -10.86 7.40 -0.95
CA TYR A 35 -10.91 8.23 -2.17
C TYR A 35 -12.33 8.33 -2.72
N LEU A 36 -13.07 7.22 -2.76
CA LEU A 36 -14.46 7.18 -3.23
C LEU A 36 -15.39 7.98 -2.33
N ALA A 37 -15.30 7.77 -1.01
CA ALA A 37 -16.14 8.44 -0.02
C ALA A 37 -15.97 9.97 -0.02
N HIS A 38 -14.81 10.47 -0.44
CA HIS A 38 -14.52 11.90 -0.51
C HIS A 38 -14.70 12.49 -1.92
N GLY A 39 -15.20 11.72 -2.89
CA GLY A 39 -15.38 12.19 -4.28
C GLY A 39 -14.08 12.51 -5.00
N LEU A 40 -12.95 11.99 -4.51
CA LEU A 40 -11.61 12.27 -5.04
C LEU A 40 -11.22 11.33 -6.18
N ALA A 41 -11.98 10.25 -6.36
CA ALA A 41 -11.81 9.31 -7.45
C ALA A 41 -13.17 8.77 -7.90
N THR A 42 -13.23 8.30 -9.13
CA THR A 42 -14.38 7.60 -9.70
C THR A 42 -14.05 6.11 -9.83
N GLN A 43 -14.99 5.25 -9.45
CA GLN A 43 -14.82 3.81 -9.61
C GLN A 43 -14.91 3.43 -11.09
N VAL A 44 -13.89 2.73 -11.58
CA VAL A 44 -13.83 2.22 -12.96
C VAL A 44 -14.29 0.77 -12.99
N ASP A 45 -13.84 -0.03 -12.03
CA ASP A 45 -14.25 -1.43 -11.82
C ASP A 45 -14.16 -1.79 -10.32
N ASP A 46 -14.41 -3.05 -9.96
CA ASP A 46 -14.40 -3.54 -8.57
C ASP A 46 -13.05 -3.39 -7.85
N THR A 47 -11.97 -3.24 -8.62
CA THR A 47 -10.59 -3.19 -8.15
C THR A 47 -9.85 -1.90 -8.51
N THR A 48 -10.45 -1.04 -9.34
CA THR A 48 -9.78 0.13 -9.94
C THR A 48 -10.56 1.40 -9.75
N ILE A 49 -9.86 2.47 -9.35
CA ILE A 49 -10.37 3.84 -9.28
C ILE A 49 -9.50 4.79 -10.10
N ALA A 50 -10.11 5.81 -10.69
CA ALA A 50 -9.41 6.89 -11.39
C ALA A 50 -9.53 8.21 -10.62
N LEU A 51 -8.41 8.89 -10.40
CA LEU A 51 -8.41 10.18 -9.69
C LEU A 51 -9.15 11.25 -10.49
N ASN A 52 -9.96 12.03 -9.79
CA ASN A 52 -10.71 13.15 -10.37
C ASN A 52 -9.89 14.45 -10.46
N PHE A 53 -8.61 14.41 -10.05
CA PHE A 53 -7.72 15.57 -10.02
C PHE A 53 -6.34 15.23 -10.56
N ALA A 54 -5.64 16.25 -11.06
CA ALA A 54 -4.25 16.10 -11.51
C ALA A 54 -3.31 15.90 -10.31
N PRO A 55 -2.61 14.76 -10.21
CA PRO A 55 -1.64 14.54 -9.14
C PRO A 55 -0.42 15.45 -9.34
N LYS A 56 0.28 15.80 -8.24
CA LYS A 56 1.50 16.63 -8.27
C LYS A 56 2.76 15.91 -8.81
N GLY A 57 2.59 14.86 -9.60
CA GLY A 57 3.65 14.04 -10.18
C GLY A 57 3.10 12.71 -10.71
N PRO A 58 3.90 11.95 -11.46
CA PRO A 58 3.47 10.72 -12.14
C PRO A 58 3.27 9.52 -11.19
N GLY A 59 3.37 9.73 -9.86
CA GLY A 59 3.36 8.64 -8.90
C GLY A 59 4.49 7.65 -9.17
N ARG A 60 4.14 6.39 -9.44
CA ARG A 60 5.05 5.33 -9.86
C ARG A 60 4.77 4.82 -11.27
N ALA A 61 4.10 5.64 -12.09
CA ALA A 61 3.82 5.30 -13.48
C ALA A 61 5.11 4.87 -14.21
N GLY A 62 5.02 3.80 -14.99
CA GLY A 62 6.15 3.20 -15.71
C GLY A 62 7.10 2.35 -14.86
N GLN A 63 6.98 2.33 -13.53
CA GLN A 63 7.85 1.52 -12.68
C GLN A 63 7.23 0.15 -12.38
N GLN A 64 7.39 -0.80 -13.30
CA GLN A 64 6.73 -2.12 -13.29
C GLN A 64 6.76 -2.83 -11.93
N TRP A 65 7.92 -2.88 -11.28
CA TRP A 65 8.07 -3.52 -9.96
C TRP A 65 7.10 -2.96 -8.92
N TYR A 66 6.76 -1.67 -8.94
CA TYR A 66 5.85 -1.09 -7.96
C TYR A 66 4.37 -1.22 -8.34
N LEU A 67 4.09 -1.55 -9.61
CA LEU A 67 2.74 -1.62 -10.16
C LEU A 67 2.23 -3.06 -10.30
N GLU A 68 3.13 -4.04 -10.17
CA GLU A 68 2.77 -5.46 -10.10
C GLU A 68 1.99 -5.80 -8.83
N ASP A 69 1.17 -6.84 -8.93
CA ASP A 69 0.46 -7.39 -7.79
C ASP A 69 1.44 -8.06 -6.83
N ARG A 70 1.15 -7.94 -5.54
CA ARG A 70 1.94 -8.56 -4.48
C ARG A 70 1.26 -9.81 -3.96
N GLN A 71 2.06 -10.83 -3.72
CA GLN A 71 1.63 -12.10 -3.14
C GLN A 71 1.90 -12.13 -1.65
N ASP A 72 0.95 -12.67 -0.90
CA ASP A 72 1.08 -12.91 0.54
C ASP A 72 1.88 -14.20 0.77
N GLN A 73 3.19 -14.17 0.50
CA GLN A 73 4.05 -15.33 0.67
C GLN A 73 5.43 -14.99 1.26
N CYS A 74 6.03 -15.97 1.93
CA CYS A 74 7.42 -15.90 2.36
C CYS A 74 8.36 -15.95 1.14
N VAL A 75 9.22 -14.95 0.99
CA VAL A 75 10.19 -14.88 -0.13
C VAL A 75 11.31 -15.92 -0.04
N VAL A 76 11.45 -16.62 1.09
CA VAL A 76 12.48 -17.65 1.29
C VAL A 76 11.94 -19.05 1.02
N CYS A 77 10.78 -19.39 1.60
CA CYS A 77 10.22 -20.75 1.55
C CYS A 77 8.87 -20.87 0.83
N GLY A 78 8.28 -19.77 0.36
CA GLY A 78 6.99 -19.78 -0.35
C GLY A 78 5.76 -20.00 0.52
N ALA A 79 5.90 -20.11 1.85
CA ALA A 79 4.75 -20.30 2.73
C ALA A 79 3.79 -19.09 2.69
N GLU A 80 2.51 -19.36 2.49
CA GLU A 80 1.42 -18.35 2.49
C GLU A 80 0.72 -18.24 3.85
N GLN A 81 0.98 -19.20 4.75
CA GLN A 81 0.38 -19.28 6.07
C GLN A 81 1.37 -18.85 7.16
N HIS A 82 0.83 -18.54 8.34
CA HIS A 82 1.63 -18.13 9.50
C HIS A 82 2.53 -16.89 9.26
N LEU A 83 2.15 -16.05 8.29
CA LEU A 83 2.84 -14.79 8.03
C LEU A 83 2.63 -13.83 9.20
N VAL A 84 3.74 -13.22 9.67
CA VAL A 84 3.74 -12.27 10.76
C VAL A 84 4.17 -10.90 10.25
N LEU A 85 3.52 -9.85 10.75
CA LEU A 85 3.94 -8.47 10.50
C LEU A 85 4.73 -8.00 11.70
N VAL A 86 6.03 -7.78 11.49
CA VAL A 86 6.95 -7.28 12.51
C VAL A 86 7.52 -5.94 12.07
N HIS A 87 7.76 -5.06 13.04
CA HIS A 87 8.53 -3.86 12.76
C HIS A 87 10.01 -4.19 12.72
N ILE A 88 10.68 -3.86 11.61
CA ILE A 88 12.14 -3.99 11.47
C ILE A 88 12.87 -3.31 12.63
N VAL A 89 12.41 -2.10 12.99
CA VAL A 89 12.89 -1.39 14.19
C VAL A 89 11.80 -1.44 15.26
N PRO A 90 12.03 -2.12 16.40
CA PRO A 90 11.08 -2.14 17.51
C PRO A 90 10.76 -0.74 18.05
N SER A 91 9.57 -0.58 18.63
CA SER A 91 9.09 0.71 19.16
C SER A 91 9.98 1.23 20.29
N GLN A 92 10.57 0.33 21.07
CA GLN A 92 11.51 0.61 22.16
C GLN A 92 12.75 1.36 21.67
N TYR A 93 13.22 1.09 20.45
CA TYR A 93 14.33 1.83 19.85
C TYR A 93 13.84 3.10 19.15
N ARG A 94 12.72 3.01 18.42
CA ARG A 94 12.14 4.15 17.70
C ARG A 94 11.92 5.36 18.61
N ARG A 95 11.46 5.19 19.86
CA ARG A 95 11.22 6.33 20.77
C ARG A 95 12.46 7.18 21.02
N TYR A 96 13.66 6.59 21.02
CA TYR A 96 14.93 7.28 21.27
C TYR A 96 15.63 7.77 19.99
N MET A 97 15.08 7.49 18.80
CA MET A 97 15.66 8.01 17.56
C MET A 97 15.63 9.55 17.51
N PRO A 98 16.56 10.20 16.79
CA PRO A 98 16.54 11.65 16.60
C PRO A 98 15.21 12.13 15.99
N LEU A 99 14.73 13.31 16.40
CA LEU A 99 13.47 13.88 15.88
C LEU A 99 13.49 14.02 14.35
N ARG A 100 14.64 14.40 13.77
CA ARG A 100 14.84 14.50 12.31
C ARG A 100 14.53 13.20 11.54
N VAL A 101 14.61 12.04 12.20
CA VAL A 101 14.31 10.72 11.61
C VAL A 101 12.84 10.33 11.87
N LYS A 102 12.21 10.86 12.92
CA LYS A 102 10.83 10.56 13.31
C LYS A 102 9.80 11.52 12.72
N SER A 103 10.17 12.77 12.45
CA SER A 103 9.24 13.80 12.00
C SER A 103 8.83 13.55 10.56
N ARG A 104 7.52 13.41 10.31
CA ARG A 104 6.96 13.58 8.96
C ARG A 104 7.06 15.06 8.60
N ARG A 105 8.04 15.43 7.79
CA ARG A 105 7.99 16.68 7.02
C ARG A 105 7.07 16.47 5.81
#